data_AF-A0A554P7K0-F1
#
_entry.id   AF-A0A554P7K0-F1
#
_cell.length_a   1.000
_cell.length_b   1.000
_cell.length_c   1.000
_cell.angle_alpha   90.00
_cell.angle_beta   90.00
_cell.angle_gamma   90.00
#
_symmetry.space_group_name_H-M   'P 1'
#
loop_
_entity.id
_entity.type
_entity.pdbx_description
1 polymer ?
#
loop_
_entity_poly.entity_id
_entity_poly.type
_entity_poly.pdbx_seq_one_letter_code
_entity_poly.pdbx_strand_id
1 'polypeptide(L)' 'MIIDITEKPAGHGWVVHMDALEVDFDSLEAATAFVGQLRARIDAPHAWPASPGQTRDAPRAAGNRSAPTTSKGACPGLVK' A
#
# COMPACT_ATOMS: atom_id res chain seq x y z
N MET A 1 18.52 2.66 7.77
CA MET A 1 19.31 1.46 7.49
C MET A 1 20.66 1.89 6.93
N ILE A 2 21.73 1.56 7.64
CA ILE A 2 23.10 1.80 7.18
C ILE A 2 23.53 0.58 6.37
N ILE A 3 24.11 0.81 5.19
CA ILE A 3 24.57 -0.24 4.27
C ILE A 3 26.02 0.03 3.91
N ASP A 4 26.92 -0.87 4.33
CA ASP A 4 28.35 -0.79 4.07
C ASP A 4 28.86 -2.09 3.44
N ILE A 5 29.89 -1.98 2.60
CA ILE A 5 30.58 -3.13 2.01
C ILE A 5 32.00 -3.16 2.57
N THR A 6 32.41 -4.28 3.15
CA THR A 6 33.75 -4.47 3.72
C THR A 6 34.41 -5.70 3.09
N GLU A 7 35.73 -5.65 2.98
CA GLU A 7 36.53 -6.82 2.55
C GLU A 7 36.78 -7.73 3.76
N LYS A 8 36.70 -9.06 3.55
CA LYS A 8 37.02 -10.02 4.61
C LYS A 8 38.50 -9.97 4.97
N PRO A 9 38.87 -10.15 6.26
CA PRO A 9 40.27 -10.11 6.71
C PRO A 9 41.22 -11.11 6.00
N ALA A 10 40.68 -12.19 5.43
CA ALA A 10 41.46 -13.19 4.68
C ALA A 10 41.57 -12.88 3.18
N GLY A 11 41.02 -11.77 2.68
CA GLY A 11 41.10 -11.35 1.27
C GLY A 11 40.32 -12.24 0.28
N HIS A 12 39.47 -13.15 0.76
CA HIS A 12 38.76 -14.12 -0.06
C HIS A 12 37.27 -13.83 -0.25
N GLY A 13 36.80 -12.62 0.11
CA GLY A 13 35.40 -12.28 -0.08
C GLY A 13 35.03 -10.92 0.48
N TRP A 14 33.75 -10.59 0.31
CA TRP A 14 33.16 -9.32 0.66
C TRP A 14 31.96 -9.55 1.56
N VAL A 15 31.73 -8.65 2.51
CA VAL A 15 30.58 -8.67 3.40
C VAL A 15 29.79 -7.39 3.19
N VAL A 16 28.49 -7.53 2.97
CA VAL A 16 27.55 -6.41 3.02
C VAL A 16 26.93 -6.39 4.40
N HIS A 17 27.17 -5.32 5.16
CA HIS A 17 26.55 -5.07 6.45
C HIS A 17 25.29 -4.22 6.26
N MET A 18 24.18 -4.62 6.87
CA MET A 18 22.88 -3.96 6.85
C MET A 18 22.36 -3.85 8.28
N ASP A 19 22.71 -2.78 8.99
CA ASP A 19 22.50 -2.63 10.43
C ASP A 19 23.03 -3.86 11.23
N ALA A 20 22.16 -4.75 11.71
CA ALA A 20 22.53 -5.97 12.44
C ALA A 20 22.62 -7.23 11.58
N LEU A 21 22.42 -7.11 10.26
CA LEU A 21 22.43 -8.22 9.30
C LEU A 21 23.70 -8.18 8.45
N GLU A 22 24.20 -9.36 8.09
CA GLU A 22 25.39 -9.52 7.26
C GLU A 22 25.12 -10.52 6.13
N VAL A 23 25.67 -10.24 4.94
CA VAL A 23 25.57 -11.13 3.77
C VAL A 23 26.93 -11.24 3.09
N ASP A 24 27.37 -12.46 2.86
CA ASP A 24 28.65 -12.78 2.26
C ASP A 24 28.59 -12.88 0.72
N PHE A 25 29.65 -12.42 0.05
CA PHE A 25 29.84 -12.51 -1.38
C PHE A 25 31.26 -12.92 -1.74
N ASP A 26 31.41 -13.67 -2.83
CA ASP A 26 32.73 -14.07 -3.35
C ASP A 26 33.40 -12.95 -4.17
N SER A 27 32.66 -11.91 -4.57
CA SER A 27 33.19 -10.80 -5.36
C SER A 27 32.57 -9.45 -5.01
N LEU A 28 33.36 -8.39 -5.21
CA LEU A 28 32.91 -7.00 -5.00
C LEU A 28 31.76 -6.64 -5.95
N GLU A 29 31.80 -7.14 -7.17
CA GLU A 29 30.76 -6.90 -8.18
C GLU A 29 29.41 -7.44 -7.70
N ALA A 30 29.38 -8.68 -7.20
CA ALA A 30 28.16 -9.30 -6.68
C ALA A 30 27.62 -8.54 -5.45
N ALA A 31 28.51 -8.17 -4.51
CA ALA A 31 28.14 -7.35 -3.36
C ALA A 31 27.55 -5.99 -3.78
N THR A 32 28.17 -5.33 -4.77
CA THR A 32 27.72 -4.02 -5.27
C THR A 32 26.37 -4.13 -5.99
N ALA A 33 26.19 -5.16 -6.83
CA ALA A 33 24.93 -5.42 -7.52
C ALA A 33 23.79 -5.68 -6.52
N PHE A 34 24.06 -6.46 -5.47
CA PHE A 34 23.11 -6.69 -4.39
C PHE A 34 22.70 -5.39 -3.70
N VAL A 35 23.67 -4.56 -3.30
CA VAL A 35 23.39 -3.25 -2.67
C VAL A 35 22.59 -2.33 -3.60
N GLY A 36 22.92 -2.33 -4.90
CA GLY A 36 22.17 -1.57 -5.90
C GLY A 36 20.70 -2.00 -5.97
N GLN A 37 20.44 -3.31 -6.04
CA GLN A 37 19.08 -3.84 -6.04
C GLN A 37 18.34 -3.56 -4.73
N LEU A 38 19.03 -3.71 -3.59
CA LEU A 38 18.47 -3.48 -2.27
C LEU A 38 18.04 -2.02 -2.09
N ARG A 39 18.90 -1.07 -2.46
CA ARG A 39 18.57 0.36 -2.46
C ARG A 39 17.38 0.67 -3.37
N ALA A 40 17.36 0.12 -4.58
CA ALA A 40 16.23 0.28 -5.49
C ALA A 40 14.91 -0.22 -4.89
N ARG A 41 14.92 -1.30 -4.09
CA ARG A 41 13.72 -1.81 -3.40
C ARG A 41 13.29 -0.95 -2.21
N ILE A 42 14.24 -0.35 -1.49
CA ILE A 42 13.96 0.54 -0.36
C ILE A 42 13.37 1.86 -0.87
N ASP A 43 13.95 2.40 -1.94
CA ASP A 43 13.53 3.66 -2.56
C ASP A 43 12.27 3.50 -3.42
N ALA A 44 11.92 2.27 -3.79
CA ALA A 44 10.72 2.01 -4.56
C ALA A 44 9.45 2.41 -3.77
N PRO A 45 8.48 3.06 -4.43
CA PRO A 45 7.18 3.34 -3.83
C PRO A 45 6.45 2.03 -3.57
N HIS A 46 6.43 1.62 -2.30
CA HIS A 46 5.71 0.43 -1.86
C HIS A 46 4.35 0.84 -1.31
N ALA A 47 3.28 0.31 -1.90
CA ALA A 47 1.95 0.46 -1.35
C ALA A 47 1.90 -0.26 0.00
N TRP A 48 1.51 0.46 1.06
CA TRP A 48 1.28 -0.17 2.34
C TRP A 48 0.09 -1.13 2.20
N PRO A 49 0.21 -2.39 2.66
CA PRO A 49 -0.93 -3.30 2.64
C PRO A 49 -2.06 -2.67 3.45
N ALA A 50 -3.26 -2.62 2.87
CA ALA A 50 -4.44 -2.17 3.58
C ALA A 50 -4.58 -3.01 4.85
N SER A 51 -4.65 -2.37 6.02
CA SER A 51 -4.84 -3.08 7.28
C SER A 51 -6.08 -3.98 7.14
N PRO A 52 -5.98 -5.29 7.44
CA PRO A 52 -7.14 -6.16 7.45
C PRO A 52 -8.11 -5.63 8.52
N GLY A 53 -9.17 -4.96 8.08
CA GLY A 53 -10.10 -4.26 8.96
C GLY A 53 -10.65 -2.95 8.40
N GLN A 54 -9.98 -2.33 7.43
CA GLN A 54 -10.54 -1.15 6.74
C GLN A 54 -11.25 -1.57 5.45
N THR A 55 -12.25 -2.44 5.59
CA THR A 55 -13.36 -2.44 4.63
C THR A 55 -13.94 -1.05 4.72
N ARG A 56 -13.64 -0.19 3.74
CA ARG A 56 -14.41 1.02 3.53
C ARG A 56 -15.86 0.56 3.44
N ASP A 57 -16.64 0.86 4.47
CA ASP A 57 -18.09 0.77 4.38
C ASP A 57 -18.46 1.52 3.10
N ALA A 58 -18.82 0.77 2.06
CA ALA A 58 -19.44 1.35 0.90
C ALA A 58 -20.62 2.16 1.44
N PRO A 59 -20.80 3.44 1.05
CA PRO A 59 -21.99 4.17 1.44
C PRO A 59 -23.18 3.31 1.03
N ARG A 60 -23.88 2.75 2.02
CA ARG A 60 -25.10 1.99 1.78
C ARG A 60 -26.00 2.96 1.05
N ALA A 61 -26.21 2.72 -0.25
CA ALA A 61 -27.00 3.58 -1.11
C ALA A 61 -28.26 3.95 -0.32
N ALA A 62 -28.40 5.25 -0.03
CA ALA A 62 -29.53 5.77 0.71
C ALA A 62 -30.77 5.27 -0.03
N GLY A 63 -31.51 4.37 0.63
CA GLY A 63 -32.68 3.75 0.04
C GLY A 63 -33.56 4.84 -0.54
N ASN A 64 -33.92 4.68 -1.81
CA ASN A 64 -35.00 5.44 -2.44
C ASN A 64 -36.20 5.37 -1.51
N ARG A 65 -36.44 6.44 -0.75
CA ARG A 65 -37.73 6.69 -0.14
C ARG A 65 -38.69 6.97 -1.29
N SER A 66 -39.26 5.91 -1.85
CA SER A 66 -40.56 5.99 -2.48
C SER A 66 -41.53 6.44 -1.39
N ALA A 67 -41.91 7.70 -1.41
CA ALA A 67 -43.03 8.21 -0.64
C ALA A 67 -44.32 7.87 -1.39
N PRO A 68 -45.23 7.05 -0.83
CA PRO A 68 -46.63 7.13 -1.19
C PRO A 68 -47.34 8.09 -0.23
N THR A 69 -48.47 8.65 -0.65
CA THR A 69 -49.39 9.57 0.07
C THR A 69 -49.16 11.04 -0.30
N THR A 70 -50.12 11.84 -0.78
CA THR A 70 -51.59 11.81 -0.75
C THR A 70 -52.13 12.57 -1.98
N SER A 71 -53.01 11.96 -2.78
CA SER A 71 -53.94 12.70 -3.63
C SER A 71 -55.30 12.72 -2.91
N LYS A 72 -55.64 13.87 -2.32
CA LYS A 72 -56.99 14.17 -1.82
C LYS A 72 -57.24 15.66 -1.97
N GLY A 73 -57.59 16.06 -3.19
CA GLY A 73 -58.09 17.39 -3.52
C GLY A 73 -59.42 17.24 -4.25
N ALA A 74 -60.51 17.44 -3.52
CA ALA A 74 -61.87 17.42 -4.03
C ALA A 74 -62.18 18.70 -4.83
N CYS A 75 -62.85 18.56 -5.97
CA CYS A 75 -63.56 19.66 -6.62
C CYS A 75 -65.05 19.26 -6.71
N PRO A 76 -65.96 19.84 -5.91
CA PRO A 76 -67.39 19.70 -6.15
C PRO A 76 -67.84 20.73 -7.20
N GLY A 77 -68.55 20.25 -8.22
CA GLY A 77 -69.17 21.09 -9.24
C GLY A 77 -70.35 21.89 -8.70
N LEU A 78 -70.50 23.12 -9.18
CA LEU A 78 -71.75 23.88 -9.17
C LEU A 78 -71.64 25.07 -10.14
N VAL A 79 -72.28 25.00 -11.31
CA VAL A 79 -72.73 26.20 -12.04
C VAL A 79 -74.16 25.96 -12.52
N LYS A 80 -74.95 27.03 -12.39
CA LYS A 80 -76.40 27.15 -12.53
C LYS A 80 -76.89 27.06 -13.96
#